data_AF-A0A9J6DG64-F1
#
_entry.id   AF-A0A9J6DG64-F1
#
_cell.length_a   1.000
_cell.length_b   1.000
_cell.length_c   1.000
_cell.angle_alpha   90.00
_cell.angle_beta   90.00
_cell.angle_gamma   90.00
#
_symmetry.space_group_name_H-M   'P 1'
#
loop_
_entity.id
_entity.type
_entity.pdbx_description
1 polymer ?
#
loop_
_entity_poly.entity_id
_entity_poly.type
_entity_poly.pdbx_seq_one_letter_code
_entity_poly.pdbx_strand_id
1 'polypeptide(L)'
;MSALLAVCRAGKGGVTFNSLTRKRMWTVAPRAGTRERFSRAAPGAVGYSPGLQTALEKLKSNKISKKQELDAAEESMGEIRKRLTAVQKEIASVQKALTALEARQEQRRQDRHSVFQACKLEQIPLRLVRGNLEDLDATAQTDDGAGGDEVAASQASITKVYEREGQIEVDYSVLPDELTELDTPEEVKREGNRLNKEITDMQSHLQRIQAPNMRAMEKYVTFVWNVKKLQHMETDTEFENARKRAKKAKMAFEKVKRERHRKFTACFDQVSNRIDEIYKALTNNASAQAFLGPENPEEPYLEGLNYNCVAPGKRFQPMSNLSGGEKTVAALALLFAVHRILIDLSKDV
;
A
#
# COMPACT_ATOMS: atom_id res chain seq x y z
N MET A 1 13.25 -37.42 -33.90
CA MET A 1 13.57 -38.07 -35.18
C MET A 1 15.07 -38.06 -35.34
N SER A 2 15.65 -39.22 -35.07
CA SER A 2 17.08 -39.52 -35.16
C SER A 2 17.53 -39.72 -36.61
N ALA A 3 18.84 -39.62 -36.77
CA ALA A 3 19.67 -40.22 -37.82
C ALA A 3 19.75 -39.48 -39.18
N LEU A 4 20.91 -38.84 -39.41
CA LEU A 4 21.89 -39.38 -40.36
C LEU A 4 23.23 -38.63 -40.26
N LEU A 5 24.26 -39.41 -39.90
CA LEU A 5 25.70 -39.26 -40.19
C LEU A 5 26.61 -39.27 -38.96
N ALA A 6 26.61 -40.43 -38.29
CA ALA A 6 27.81 -41.01 -37.69
C ALA A 6 28.12 -42.31 -38.45
N VAL A 7 29.16 -42.31 -39.27
CA VAL A 7 29.80 -43.54 -39.78
C VAL A 7 31.32 -43.39 -39.64
N CYS A 8 31.86 -44.31 -38.84
CA CYS A 8 33.22 -44.82 -38.79
C CYS A 8 34.38 -43.92 -38.33
N ARG A 9 34.66 -44.05 -37.03
CA ARG A 9 36.01 -43.91 -36.45
C ARG A 9 36.48 -45.28 -35.96
N ALA A 10 37.40 -45.93 -36.69
CA ALA A 10 38.39 -46.87 -36.15
C ALA A 10 39.41 -47.25 -37.24
N GLY A 11 40.63 -46.77 -37.10
CA GLY A 11 41.76 -47.10 -37.96
C GLY A 11 43.01 -46.37 -37.49
N LYS A 12 43.72 -46.96 -36.53
CA LYS A 12 45.01 -46.49 -36.01
C LYS A 12 46.06 -46.48 -37.13
N GLY A 13 46.88 -45.44 -37.18
CA GLY A 13 48.10 -45.38 -37.99
C GLY A 13 48.74 -44.00 -37.88
N GLY A 14 49.89 -43.91 -37.24
CA GLY A 14 50.57 -42.66 -36.91
C GLY A 14 51.02 -41.85 -38.12
N VAL A 15 51.34 -40.58 -37.89
CA VAL A 15 52.71 -40.09 -37.68
C VAL A 15 52.58 -38.59 -37.40
N THR A 16 52.87 -38.20 -36.16
CA THR A 16 53.30 -36.84 -35.85
C THR A 16 54.74 -36.72 -36.30
N PHE A 17 55.04 -35.78 -37.21
CA PHE A 17 56.43 -35.40 -37.48
C PHE A 17 56.66 -33.96 -37.04
N ASN A 18 57.27 -33.88 -35.86
CA ASN A 18 57.97 -32.71 -35.38
C ASN A 18 59.33 -32.65 -36.13
N SER A 19 59.69 -31.53 -36.74
CA SER A 19 61.06 -30.98 -36.78
C SER A 19 61.30 -29.96 -37.90
N LEU A 20 62.00 -28.90 -37.50
CA LEU A 20 62.97 -28.10 -38.25
C LEU A 20 63.00 -28.25 -39.79
N THR A 21 62.75 -27.15 -40.51
CA THR A 21 63.43 -26.93 -41.79
C THR A 21 64.02 -25.53 -41.89
N ARG A 22 65.37 -25.54 -41.85
CA ARG A 22 66.29 -24.45 -42.18
C ARG A 22 65.84 -23.64 -43.40
N LYS A 23 65.96 -22.31 -43.29
CA LYS A 23 66.31 -21.43 -44.42
C LYS A 23 67.52 -22.02 -45.15
N ARG A 24 67.31 -22.54 -46.37
CA ARG A 24 68.39 -22.79 -47.32
C ARG A 24 68.35 -21.69 -48.37
N MET A 25 69.29 -20.76 -48.25
CA MET A 25 69.78 -19.96 -49.37
C MET A 25 70.17 -20.92 -50.50
N TRP A 26 69.50 -20.81 -51.64
CA TRP A 26 70.02 -21.28 -52.91
C TRP A 26 70.48 -20.06 -53.70
N THR A 27 71.75 -19.73 -53.50
CA THR A 27 72.55 -18.90 -54.41
C THR A 27 72.76 -19.69 -55.70
N VAL A 28 72.13 -19.26 -56.79
CA VAL A 28 72.53 -19.70 -58.14
C VAL A 28 73.63 -18.75 -58.61
N ALA A 29 74.86 -19.24 -58.60
CA ALA A 29 76.03 -18.56 -59.10
C ALA A 29 76.01 -18.46 -60.65
N PRO A 30 76.49 -17.36 -61.24
CA PRO A 30 76.74 -17.30 -62.68
C PRO A 30 78.06 -18.01 -63.02
N ARG A 31 78.00 -19.04 -63.86
CA ARG A 31 79.19 -19.63 -64.48
C ARG A 31 79.65 -18.72 -65.64
N ALA A 32 80.80 -18.09 -65.44
CA ALA A 32 81.60 -17.46 -66.50
C ALA A 32 82.67 -18.43 -67.01
N GLY A 33 82.95 -18.38 -68.31
CA GLY A 33 83.91 -19.20 -69.05
C GLY A 33 83.20 -19.94 -70.18
N THR A 34 83.54 -19.84 -71.47
CA THR A 34 84.83 -19.52 -72.12
C THR A 34 84.59 -19.04 -73.55
N ARG A 35 85.52 -18.19 -74.02
CA ARG A 35 85.72 -17.64 -75.37
C ARG A 35 85.71 -18.71 -76.49
N GLU A 36 85.32 -18.29 -77.70
CA GLU A 36 86.21 -18.15 -78.89
C GLU A 36 85.43 -17.56 -80.07
N ARG A 37 85.72 -16.31 -80.48
CA ARG A 37 86.41 -15.95 -81.74
C ARG A 37 85.99 -16.80 -82.94
N PHE A 38 85.26 -16.22 -83.89
CA PHE A 38 85.72 -16.19 -85.28
C PHE A 38 85.12 -14.98 -86.03
N SER A 39 85.98 -14.42 -86.86
CA SER A 39 85.92 -13.17 -87.61
C SER A 39 85.07 -13.23 -88.88
N ARG A 40 84.71 -12.03 -89.36
CA ARG A 40 84.24 -11.67 -90.71
C ARG A 40 84.53 -12.69 -91.84
N ALA A 41 83.50 -12.99 -92.63
CA ALA A 41 83.57 -13.16 -94.09
C ALA A 41 82.17 -12.98 -94.73
N ALA A 42 82.16 -12.62 -96.02
CA ALA A 42 81.09 -11.97 -96.79
C ALA A 42 80.03 -12.95 -97.39
N PRO A 43 79.07 -12.49 -98.23
CA PRO A 43 77.78 -13.15 -98.48
C PRO A 43 77.80 -14.27 -99.54
N GLY A 44 76.86 -15.20 -99.44
CA GLY A 44 76.55 -16.19 -100.47
C GLY A 44 75.20 -16.88 -100.22
N ALA A 45 74.21 -16.63 -101.08
CA ALA A 45 72.96 -17.37 -101.21
C ALA A 45 73.26 -18.79 -101.76
N VAL A 46 72.44 -19.86 -101.64
CA VAL A 46 71.08 -20.07 -102.16
C VAL A 46 70.57 -21.44 -101.63
N GLY A 47 69.24 -21.59 -101.40
CA GLY A 47 68.55 -22.88 -101.60
C GLY A 47 67.68 -23.43 -100.45
N TYR A 48 66.71 -22.68 -99.94
CA TYR A 48 65.65 -23.24 -99.07
C TYR A 48 64.50 -23.82 -99.90
N SER A 49 64.02 -25.02 -99.54
CA SER A 49 62.89 -25.69 -100.18
C SER A 49 61.53 -25.08 -99.73
N PRO A 50 60.53 -24.91 -100.63
CA PRO A 50 59.28 -24.19 -100.34
C PRO A 50 58.38 -24.86 -99.28
N GLY A 51 58.43 -26.18 -99.13
CA GLY A 51 57.58 -26.92 -98.18
C GLY A 51 57.95 -26.69 -96.71
N LEU A 52 59.25 -26.52 -96.41
CA LEU A 52 59.74 -26.21 -95.07
C LEU A 52 59.45 -24.77 -94.66
N GLN A 53 59.49 -23.82 -95.60
CA GLN A 53 59.10 -22.42 -95.34
C GLN A 53 57.61 -22.29 -95.03
N THR A 54 56.75 -23.01 -95.77
CA THR A 54 55.30 -23.01 -95.55
C THR A 54 54.92 -23.66 -94.20
N ALA A 55 55.59 -24.73 -93.81
CA ALA A 55 55.39 -25.37 -92.51
C ALA A 55 55.87 -24.48 -91.34
N LEU A 56 56.98 -23.76 -91.54
CA LEU A 56 57.54 -22.84 -90.56
C LEU A 56 56.66 -21.58 -90.40
N GLU A 57 56.02 -21.10 -91.46
CA GLU A 57 54.99 -20.05 -91.40
C GLU A 57 53.72 -20.52 -90.67
N LYS A 58 53.23 -21.74 -90.95
CA LYS A 58 52.09 -22.33 -90.20
C LYS A 58 52.41 -22.51 -88.71
N LEU A 59 53.63 -22.93 -88.37
CA LEU A 59 54.07 -23.03 -86.97
C LEU A 59 54.20 -21.65 -86.31
N LYS A 60 54.65 -20.64 -87.05
CA LYS A 60 54.67 -19.25 -86.57
C LYS A 60 53.26 -18.69 -86.35
N SER A 61 52.32 -18.91 -87.29
CA SER A 61 50.93 -18.47 -87.13
C SER A 61 50.25 -19.19 -85.97
N ASN A 62 50.48 -20.49 -85.80
CA ASN A 62 49.97 -21.26 -84.66
C ASN A 62 50.56 -20.79 -83.33
N LYS A 63 51.86 -20.46 -83.30
CA LYS A 63 52.50 -19.88 -82.11
C LYS A 63 51.89 -18.52 -81.74
N ILE A 64 51.59 -17.69 -82.73
CA ILE A 64 50.95 -16.38 -82.51
C ILE A 64 49.51 -16.56 -82.02
N SER A 65 48.73 -17.45 -82.63
CA SER A 65 47.36 -17.77 -82.19
C SER A 65 47.33 -18.31 -80.76
N LYS A 66 48.20 -19.28 -80.43
CA LYS A 66 48.29 -19.83 -79.07
C LYS A 66 48.78 -18.81 -78.06
N LYS A 67 49.64 -17.86 -78.46
CA LYS A 67 50.06 -16.76 -77.60
C LYS A 67 48.91 -15.79 -77.34
N GLN A 68 48.13 -15.42 -78.35
CA GLN A 68 46.92 -14.60 -78.18
C GLN A 68 45.87 -15.27 -77.29
N GLU A 69 45.66 -16.58 -77.45
CA GLU A 69 44.79 -17.36 -76.57
C GLU A 69 45.31 -17.38 -75.12
N LEU A 70 46.63 -17.47 -74.92
CA LEU A 70 47.26 -17.42 -73.60
C LEU A 70 47.09 -16.03 -72.96
N ASP A 71 47.35 -14.96 -73.71
CA ASP A 71 47.21 -13.57 -73.25
C ASP A 71 45.75 -13.27 -72.87
N ALA A 72 44.77 -13.74 -73.65
CA ALA A 72 43.34 -13.61 -73.32
C ALA A 72 42.91 -14.45 -72.09
N ALA A 73 43.48 -15.64 -71.93
CA ALA A 73 43.28 -16.46 -70.73
C ALA A 73 43.90 -15.81 -69.48
N GLU A 74 45.05 -15.14 -69.62
CA GLU A 74 45.70 -14.40 -68.54
C GLU A 74 44.90 -13.17 -68.13
N GLU A 75 44.35 -12.42 -69.09
CA GLU A 75 43.49 -11.27 -68.83
C GLU A 75 42.19 -11.67 -68.12
N SER A 76 41.50 -12.73 -68.60
CA SER A 76 40.30 -13.26 -67.94
C SER A 76 40.61 -13.84 -66.55
N MET A 77 41.76 -14.51 -66.35
CA MET A 77 42.22 -14.88 -65.01
C MET A 77 42.49 -13.68 -64.11
N GLY A 78 43.03 -12.58 -64.66
CA GLY A 78 43.22 -11.33 -63.94
C GLY A 78 41.91 -10.71 -63.46
N GLU A 79 40.88 -10.70 -64.32
CA GLU A 79 39.54 -10.25 -63.95
C GLU A 79 38.88 -11.14 -62.90
N ILE A 80 38.98 -12.47 -63.04
CA ILE A 80 38.45 -13.43 -62.06
C ILE A 80 39.14 -13.24 -60.71
N ARG A 81 40.48 -13.04 -60.68
CA ARG A 81 41.22 -12.75 -59.44
C ARG A 81 40.76 -11.45 -58.79
N LYS A 82 40.51 -10.38 -59.56
CA LYS A 82 39.96 -9.12 -59.03
C LYS A 82 38.55 -9.29 -58.45
N ARG A 83 37.70 -10.10 -59.09
CA ARG A 83 36.36 -10.42 -58.55
C ARG A 83 36.45 -11.25 -57.27
N LEU A 84 37.35 -12.23 -57.21
CA LEU A 84 37.58 -13.05 -56.02
C LEU A 84 38.00 -12.20 -54.82
N THR A 85 38.93 -11.25 -55.00
CA THR A 85 39.37 -10.37 -53.90
C THR A 85 38.28 -9.39 -53.46
N ALA A 86 37.44 -8.91 -54.38
CA ALA A 86 36.28 -8.08 -54.04
C ALA A 86 35.26 -8.86 -53.19
N VAL A 87 34.89 -10.08 -53.61
CA VAL A 87 33.97 -10.96 -52.87
C VAL A 87 34.56 -11.35 -51.51
N GLN A 88 35.87 -11.64 -51.42
CA GLN A 88 36.53 -11.91 -50.14
C GLN A 88 36.44 -10.73 -49.16
N LYS A 89 36.55 -9.49 -49.66
CA LYS A 89 36.39 -8.29 -48.84
C LYS A 89 34.95 -8.10 -48.36
N GLU A 90 33.97 -8.39 -49.20
CA GLU A 90 32.55 -8.38 -48.82
C GLU A 90 32.23 -9.46 -47.77
N ILE A 91 32.72 -10.69 -47.96
CA ILE A 91 32.59 -11.77 -46.98
C ILE A 91 33.17 -11.35 -45.63
N ALA A 92 34.37 -10.77 -45.61
CA ALA A 92 34.99 -10.29 -44.38
C ALA A 92 34.18 -9.16 -43.70
N SER A 93 33.59 -8.26 -44.49
CA SER A 93 32.70 -7.21 -43.97
C SER A 93 31.42 -7.78 -43.35
N VAL A 94 30.79 -8.74 -44.01
CA VAL A 94 29.58 -9.41 -43.51
C VAL A 94 29.88 -10.25 -42.28
N GLN A 95 31.00 -10.98 -42.25
CA GLN A 95 31.44 -11.74 -41.08
C GLN A 95 31.69 -10.83 -39.86
N LYS A 96 32.26 -9.64 -40.08
CA LYS A 96 32.43 -8.64 -39.01
C LYS A 96 31.09 -8.09 -38.50
N ALA A 97 30.13 -7.86 -39.40
CA ALA A 97 28.79 -7.42 -39.00
C ALA A 97 28.02 -8.53 -38.26
N LEU A 98 28.15 -9.78 -38.69
CA LEU A 98 27.56 -10.95 -38.04
C LEU A 98 28.05 -11.09 -36.60
N THR A 99 29.37 -11.09 -36.38
CA THR A 99 29.95 -11.22 -35.04
C THR A 99 29.57 -10.05 -34.12
N ALA A 100 29.42 -8.84 -34.66
CA ALA A 100 28.91 -7.69 -33.89
C ALA A 100 27.42 -7.85 -33.50
N LEU A 101 26.59 -8.38 -34.40
CA LEU A 101 25.18 -8.66 -34.11
C LEU A 101 25.00 -9.81 -33.12
N GLU A 102 25.78 -10.89 -33.25
CA GLU A 102 25.81 -12.02 -32.31
C GLU A 102 26.20 -11.56 -30.91
N ALA A 103 27.25 -10.75 -30.78
CA ALA A 103 27.67 -10.18 -29.49
C ALA A 103 26.57 -9.29 -28.88
N ARG A 104 25.86 -8.49 -29.70
CA ARG A 104 24.75 -7.66 -29.23
C ARG A 104 23.54 -8.50 -28.80
N GLN A 105 23.25 -9.60 -29.50
CA GLN A 105 22.18 -10.51 -29.13
C GLN A 105 22.48 -11.20 -27.80
N GLU A 106 23.72 -11.64 -27.60
CA GLU A 106 24.15 -12.28 -26.34
C GLU A 106 24.06 -11.31 -25.16
N GLN A 107 24.50 -10.06 -25.36
CA GLN A 107 24.33 -9.01 -24.35
C GLN A 107 22.85 -8.80 -23.97
N ARG A 108 21.94 -8.76 -24.96
CA ARG A 108 20.49 -8.63 -24.69
C ARG A 108 19.91 -9.82 -23.95
N ARG A 109 20.39 -11.04 -24.21
CA ARG A 109 19.99 -12.24 -23.47
C ARG A 109 20.44 -12.16 -22.02
N GLN A 110 21.68 -11.73 -21.77
CA GLN A 110 22.22 -11.55 -20.43
C GLN A 110 21.48 -10.46 -19.64
N ASP A 111 21.17 -9.32 -20.27
CA ASP A 111 20.38 -8.24 -19.66
C ASP A 111 18.99 -8.77 -19.24
N ARG A 112 18.32 -9.51 -20.13
CA ARG A 112 17.01 -10.11 -19.86
C ARG A 112 17.04 -11.11 -18.71
N HIS A 113 18.01 -12.02 -18.70
CA HIS A 113 18.20 -12.99 -17.61
C HIS A 113 18.38 -12.26 -16.27
N SER A 114 19.21 -11.22 -16.27
CA SER A 114 19.50 -10.43 -15.07
C SER A 114 18.23 -9.75 -14.52
N VAL A 115 17.38 -9.20 -15.40
CA VAL A 115 16.09 -8.61 -15.01
C VAL A 115 15.14 -9.67 -14.43
N PHE A 116 14.98 -10.81 -15.10
CA PHE A 116 14.11 -11.88 -14.59
C PHE A 116 14.60 -12.46 -13.26
N GLN A 117 15.91 -12.62 -13.08
CA GLN A 117 16.50 -13.07 -11.83
C GLN A 117 16.27 -12.07 -10.70
N ALA A 118 16.39 -10.76 -10.97
CA ALA A 118 16.07 -9.71 -10.01
C ALA A 118 14.59 -9.74 -9.61
N CYS A 119 13.67 -9.88 -10.58
CA CYS A 119 12.24 -10.01 -10.29
C CYS A 119 11.93 -11.24 -9.43
N LYS A 120 12.60 -12.38 -9.67
CA LYS A 120 12.47 -13.59 -8.85
C LYS A 120 12.95 -13.37 -7.42
N LEU A 121 14.11 -12.72 -7.26
CA LEU A 121 14.73 -12.47 -5.95
C LEU A 121 13.92 -11.49 -5.10
N GLU A 122 13.38 -10.44 -5.73
CA GLU A 122 12.52 -9.44 -5.08
C GLU A 122 11.06 -9.90 -4.96
N GLN A 123 10.73 -11.10 -5.44
CA GLN A 123 9.38 -11.68 -5.46
C GLN A 123 8.34 -10.75 -6.13
N ILE A 124 8.74 -10.07 -7.21
CA ILE A 124 7.86 -9.21 -7.99
C ILE A 124 6.90 -10.11 -8.79
N PRO A 125 5.58 -10.01 -8.58
CA PRO A 125 4.61 -10.82 -9.32
C PRO A 125 4.50 -10.30 -10.76
N LEU A 126 5.14 -11.00 -11.70
CA LEU A 126 5.00 -10.74 -13.14
C LEU A 126 3.78 -11.48 -13.70
N ARG A 127 3.01 -10.81 -14.55
CA ARG A 127 1.95 -11.46 -15.35
C ARG A 127 2.59 -12.08 -16.58
N LEU A 128 2.55 -13.41 -16.66
CA LEU A 128 3.10 -14.16 -17.78
C LEU A 128 1.95 -14.74 -18.61
N VAL A 129 2.00 -14.54 -19.93
CA VAL A 129 1.09 -15.20 -20.88
C VAL A 129 1.54 -16.63 -21.13
N ARG A 130 2.87 -16.84 -21.16
CA ARG A 130 3.49 -18.14 -21.42
C ARG A 130 4.83 -18.25 -20.68
N GLY A 131 5.13 -19.45 -20.17
CA GLY A 131 6.37 -19.76 -19.44
C GLY A 131 6.28 -19.52 -17.92
N ASN A 132 7.33 -19.90 -17.18
CA ASN A 132 7.43 -19.69 -15.73
C ASN A 132 8.82 -19.13 -15.34
N LEU A 133 8.88 -18.33 -14.27
CA LEU A 133 10.13 -17.82 -13.69
C LEU A 133 10.98 -18.93 -13.01
N GLU A 134 10.42 -20.12 -12.80
CA GLU A 134 11.16 -21.30 -12.33
C GLU A 134 12.12 -21.85 -13.39
N ASP A 135 11.90 -21.55 -14.68
CA ASP A 135 12.74 -21.98 -15.79
C ASP A 135 14.13 -21.28 -15.83
N LEU A 136 14.34 -20.28 -14.96
CA LEU A 136 15.58 -19.53 -14.78
C LEU A 136 16.68 -20.33 -14.05
N ASP A 137 16.31 -21.39 -13.33
CA ASP A 137 17.27 -22.17 -12.57
C ASP A 137 17.95 -23.19 -13.49
N ALA A 138 19.28 -23.08 -13.62
CA ALA A 138 20.10 -24.00 -14.43
C ALA A 138 19.94 -25.48 -14.02
N THR A 139 19.44 -25.73 -12.81
CA THR A 139 19.25 -27.05 -12.19
C THR A 139 17.86 -27.65 -12.36
N ALA A 140 16.89 -26.94 -12.96
CA ALA A 140 15.50 -27.43 -13.07
C ALA A 140 15.35 -28.73 -13.88
N GLN A 141 16.41 -29.20 -14.56
CA GLN A 141 16.51 -30.53 -15.16
C GLN A 141 17.96 -31.05 -15.10
N THR A 142 18.47 -31.38 -13.90
CA THR A 142 19.54 -32.37 -13.77
C THR A 142 18.96 -33.64 -13.17
N ASP A 143 18.14 -34.34 -13.96
CA ASP A 143 17.68 -35.72 -13.66
C ASP A 143 18.29 -36.73 -14.64
N ASP A 144 19.46 -36.46 -15.21
CA ASP A 144 20.21 -37.50 -15.91
C ASP A 144 21.71 -37.31 -15.70
N GLY A 145 22.30 -38.30 -15.04
CA GLY A 145 23.70 -38.31 -14.65
C GLY A 145 24.64 -38.38 -15.85
N ALA A 146 25.65 -37.52 -15.84
CA ALA A 146 26.96 -37.80 -16.44
C ALA A 146 27.96 -36.77 -15.90
N GLY A 147 28.87 -37.22 -15.05
CA GLY A 147 30.05 -36.44 -14.68
C GLY A 147 31.01 -36.31 -15.86
N GLY A 148 31.62 -35.13 -16.00
CA GLY A 148 32.75 -34.88 -16.92
C GLY A 148 32.65 -33.52 -17.62
N ASP A 149 33.66 -32.68 -17.40
CA ASP A 149 33.92 -31.35 -18.01
C ASP A 149 33.05 -30.15 -17.55
N GLU A 150 33.41 -29.62 -16.37
CA GLU A 150 32.72 -28.51 -15.67
C GLU A 150 32.74 -27.15 -16.42
N VAL A 151 33.66 -26.92 -17.35
CA VAL A 151 33.82 -25.59 -18.00
C VAL A 151 33.08 -25.49 -19.34
N ALA A 152 32.94 -26.59 -20.08
CA ALA A 152 32.14 -26.64 -21.31
C ALA A 152 30.65 -26.90 -21.02
N ALA A 153 30.36 -27.66 -19.96
CA ALA A 153 29.00 -27.92 -19.51
C ALA A 153 28.29 -26.65 -18.97
N SER A 154 29.03 -25.72 -18.37
CA SER A 154 28.47 -24.47 -17.83
C SER A 154 28.02 -23.48 -18.91
N GLN A 155 28.79 -23.30 -19.99
CA GLN A 155 28.37 -22.48 -21.13
C GLN A 155 27.15 -23.09 -21.84
N ALA A 156 27.15 -24.40 -22.08
CA ALA A 156 26.00 -25.08 -22.71
C ALA A 156 24.74 -25.04 -21.84
N SER A 157 24.89 -25.01 -20.51
CA SER A 157 23.77 -24.88 -19.57
C SER A 157 23.18 -23.46 -19.58
N ILE A 158 24.01 -22.43 -19.65
CA ILE A 158 23.57 -21.03 -19.77
C ILE A 158 22.82 -20.77 -21.08
N THR A 159 23.30 -21.29 -22.20
CA THR A 159 22.60 -21.13 -23.49
C THR A 159 21.20 -21.75 -23.45
N LYS A 160 21.04 -22.93 -22.82
CA LYS A 160 19.72 -23.57 -22.64
C LYS A 160 18.79 -22.75 -21.75
N VAL A 161 19.31 -22.11 -20.71
CA VAL A 161 18.54 -21.20 -19.85
C VAL A 161 18.05 -20.00 -20.68
N TYR A 162 18.91 -19.37 -21.48
CA TYR A 162 18.52 -18.25 -22.35
C TYR A 162 17.52 -18.65 -23.45
N GLU A 163 17.56 -19.89 -23.93
CA GLU A 163 16.58 -20.44 -24.87
C GLU A 163 15.21 -20.63 -24.22
N ARG A 164 15.16 -21.20 -23.01
CA ARG A 164 13.91 -21.37 -22.24
C ARG A 164 13.30 -20.02 -21.88
N GLU A 165 14.10 -19.08 -21.41
CA GLU A 165 13.67 -17.69 -21.19
C GLU A 165 13.16 -17.01 -22.45
N GLY A 166 13.66 -17.41 -23.62
CA GLY A 166 13.16 -16.93 -24.90
C GLY A 166 11.70 -17.28 -25.16
N GLN A 167 11.16 -18.27 -24.44
CA GLN A 167 9.78 -18.72 -24.54
C GLN A 167 8.86 -18.03 -23.52
N ILE A 168 9.43 -17.26 -22.58
CA ILE A 168 8.67 -16.50 -21.60
C ILE A 168 8.11 -15.26 -22.28
N GLU A 169 6.78 -15.13 -22.23
CA GLU A 169 6.06 -13.99 -22.79
C GLU A 169 5.39 -13.23 -21.66
N VAL A 170 5.82 -11.98 -21.46
CA VAL A 170 5.33 -11.10 -20.40
C VAL A 170 4.11 -10.33 -20.92
N ASP A 171 3.06 -10.26 -20.09
CA ASP A 171 1.87 -9.47 -20.39
C ASP A 171 2.13 -7.99 -20.03
N TYR A 172 2.19 -7.14 -21.06
CA TYR A 172 2.37 -5.70 -20.92
C TYR A 172 1.05 -4.91 -20.94
N SER A 173 -0.12 -5.57 -21.05
CA SER A 173 -1.43 -4.90 -21.22
C SER A 173 -1.86 -3.99 -20.07
N VAL A 174 -1.27 -4.17 -18.89
CA VAL A 174 -1.57 -3.38 -17.68
C VAL A 174 -0.74 -2.08 -17.63
N LEU A 175 0.30 -1.97 -18.45
CA LEU A 175 1.17 -0.80 -18.48
C LEU A 175 0.56 0.31 -19.36
N PRO A 176 0.63 1.58 -18.92
CA PRO A 176 0.27 2.72 -19.75
C PRO A 176 1.11 2.81 -21.04
N ASP A 177 0.52 3.36 -22.09
CA ASP A 177 1.19 3.55 -23.40
C ASP A 177 2.51 4.35 -23.28
N GLU A 178 2.56 5.30 -22.35
CA GLU A 178 3.76 6.10 -22.04
C GLU A 178 4.98 5.26 -21.61
N LEU A 179 4.76 4.05 -21.08
CA LEU A 179 5.81 3.12 -20.66
C LEU A 179 6.10 2.03 -21.69
N THR A 180 5.18 1.77 -22.63
CA THR A 180 5.35 0.76 -23.68
C THR A 180 5.93 1.34 -24.97
N GLU A 181 5.73 2.63 -25.23
CA GLU A 181 6.21 3.36 -26.42
C GLU A 181 7.59 4.03 -26.24
N LEU A 182 8.49 3.42 -25.48
CA LEU A 182 9.85 3.94 -25.25
C LEU A 182 10.85 3.30 -26.23
N ASP A 183 11.23 4.04 -27.27
CA ASP A 183 12.07 3.52 -28.36
C ASP A 183 13.57 3.58 -28.06
N THR A 184 14.02 4.55 -27.26
CA THR A 184 15.45 4.74 -27.00
C THR A 184 15.90 4.18 -25.64
N PRO A 185 17.12 3.61 -25.54
CA PRO A 185 17.65 3.11 -24.27
C PRO A 185 17.78 4.20 -23.20
N GLU A 186 17.96 5.47 -23.61
CA GLU A 186 18.09 6.59 -22.69
C GLU A 186 16.74 7.00 -22.07
N GLU A 187 15.66 6.96 -22.84
CA GLU A 187 14.30 7.21 -22.35
C GLU A 187 13.86 6.15 -21.34
N VAL A 188 14.09 4.86 -21.66
CA VAL A 188 13.83 3.75 -20.72
C VAL A 188 14.58 3.95 -19.41
N LYS A 189 15.85 4.35 -19.48
CA LYS A 189 16.67 4.62 -18.28
C LYS A 189 16.14 5.82 -17.49
N ARG A 190 15.68 6.88 -18.16
CA ARG A 190 15.13 8.08 -17.51
C ARG A 190 13.85 7.76 -16.75
N GLU A 191 12.91 7.08 -17.38
CA GLU A 191 11.65 6.69 -16.73
C GLU A 191 11.88 5.66 -15.63
N GLY A 192 12.76 4.69 -15.83
CA GLY A 192 13.16 3.75 -14.77
C GLY A 192 13.72 4.45 -13.52
N ASN A 193 14.55 5.48 -13.71
CA ASN A 193 15.06 6.30 -12.59
C ASN A 193 13.96 7.10 -11.89
N ARG A 194 12.97 7.63 -12.63
CA ARG A 194 11.82 8.33 -12.06
C ARG A 194 11.00 7.39 -11.18
N LEU A 195 10.64 6.22 -11.68
CA LEU A 195 9.88 5.21 -10.94
C LEU A 195 10.64 4.73 -9.69
N ASN A 196 11.95 4.47 -9.79
CA ASN A 196 12.77 4.11 -8.64
C ASN A 196 12.82 5.20 -7.58
N LYS A 197 12.84 6.47 -7.99
CA LYS A 197 12.76 7.60 -7.05
C LYS A 197 11.42 7.64 -6.34
N GLU A 198 10.31 7.46 -7.07
CA GLU A 198 8.97 7.40 -6.48
C GLU A 198 8.83 6.24 -5.49
N ILE A 199 9.37 5.06 -5.81
CA ILE A 199 9.41 3.90 -4.90
C ILE A 199 10.22 4.25 -3.64
N THR A 200 11.39 4.86 -3.79
CA THR A 200 12.25 5.25 -2.65
C THR A 200 11.55 6.28 -1.76
N ASP A 201 10.89 7.26 -2.37
CA ASP A 201 10.12 8.29 -1.65
C ASP A 201 8.95 7.65 -0.89
N MET A 202 8.20 6.73 -1.52
CA MET A 202 7.13 5.98 -0.86
C MET A 202 7.65 5.09 0.29
N GLN A 203 8.78 4.41 0.10
CA GLN A 203 9.42 3.62 1.15
C GLN A 203 9.88 4.51 2.31
N SER A 204 10.44 5.69 2.04
CA SER A 204 10.85 6.65 3.07
C SER A 204 9.64 7.19 3.84
N HIS A 205 8.54 7.47 3.15
CA HIS A 205 7.27 7.86 3.76
C HIS A 205 6.73 6.74 4.65
N LEU A 206 6.78 5.49 4.19
CA LEU A 206 6.38 4.33 4.97
C LEU A 206 7.28 4.13 6.19
N GLN A 207 8.59 4.34 6.09
CA GLN A 207 9.50 4.27 7.25
C GLN A 207 9.26 5.40 8.26
N ARG A 208 8.88 6.60 7.78
CA ARG A 208 8.53 7.74 8.65
C ARG A 208 7.23 7.47 9.42
N ILE A 209 6.27 6.81 8.78
CA ILE A 209 5.08 6.30 9.46
C ILE A 209 5.54 5.07 10.26
N GLN A 210 5.91 5.27 11.54
CA GLN A 210 6.31 4.19 12.44
C GLN A 210 5.44 2.94 12.27
N ALA A 211 6.04 1.77 12.48
CA ALA A 211 5.38 0.47 12.37
C ALA A 211 3.97 0.52 13.00
N PRO A 212 2.94 0.02 12.29
CA PRO A 212 1.56 0.04 12.77
C PRO A 212 1.50 -0.48 14.20
N ASN A 213 1.00 0.33 15.12
CA ASN A 213 0.82 -0.11 16.50
C ASN A 213 -0.33 -1.14 16.52
N MET A 214 0.02 -2.42 16.42
CA MET A 214 -0.92 -3.54 16.41
C MET A 214 -1.84 -3.58 17.65
N ARG A 215 -1.42 -2.91 18.74
CA ARG A 215 -2.17 -2.83 20.00
C ARG A 215 -2.95 -1.52 20.15
N ALA A 216 -2.95 -0.66 19.13
CA ALA A 216 -3.68 0.61 19.17
C ALA A 216 -5.17 0.37 19.38
N MET A 217 -5.73 -0.65 18.72
CA MET A 217 -7.15 -0.97 18.85
C MET A 217 -7.50 -1.44 20.27
N GLU A 218 -6.70 -2.34 20.86
CA GLU A 218 -6.89 -2.80 22.25
C GLU A 218 -6.84 -1.63 23.25
N LYS A 219 -5.86 -0.74 23.09
CA LYS A 219 -5.71 0.45 23.93
C LYS A 219 -6.89 1.41 23.77
N TYR A 220 -7.36 1.60 22.54
CA TYR A 220 -8.52 2.45 22.26
C TYR A 220 -9.78 1.91 22.94
N VAL A 221 -10.08 0.62 22.77
CA VAL A 221 -11.25 -0.02 23.42
C VAL A 221 -11.17 0.11 24.93
N THR A 222 -10.01 -0.18 25.53
CA THR A 222 -9.79 -0.07 26.98
C THR A 222 -9.97 1.36 27.47
N PHE A 223 -9.44 2.34 26.73
CA PHE A 223 -9.57 3.75 27.05
C PHE A 223 -11.03 4.21 27.02
N VAL A 224 -11.76 3.90 25.95
CA VAL A 224 -13.19 4.23 25.82
C VAL A 224 -14.00 3.60 26.95
N TRP A 225 -13.72 2.35 27.31
CA TRP A 225 -14.38 1.68 28.42
C TRP A 225 -14.10 2.38 29.76
N ASN A 226 -12.84 2.75 30.01
CA ASN A 226 -12.45 3.48 31.23
C ASN A 226 -13.14 4.84 31.34
N VAL A 227 -13.18 5.62 30.25
CA VAL A 227 -13.86 6.92 30.22
C VAL A 227 -15.35 6.75 30.52
N LYS A 228 -16.01 5.81 29.86
CA LYS A 228 -17.43 5.53 30.09
C LYS A 228 -17.69 5.08 31.53
N LYS A 229 -16.83 4.24 32.09
CA LYS A 229 -16.92 3.81 33.49
C LYS A 229 -16.80 4.99 34.45
N LEU A 230 -15.83 5.89 34.24
CA LEU A 230 -15.65 7.08 35.07
C LEU A 230 -16.87 8.01 35.02
N GLN A 231 -17.43 8.25 33.83
CA GLN A 231 -18.64 9.05 33.66
C GLN A 231 -19.85 8.46 34.40
N HIS A 232 -20.03 7.13 34.32
CA HIS A 232 -21.09 6.45 35.06
C HIS A 232 -20.89 6.58 36.57
N MET A 233 -19.66 6.38 37.06
CA MET A 233 -19.36 6.52 38.49
C MET A 233 -19.61 7.95 38.98
N GLU A 234 -19.23 8.98 38.23
CA GLU A 234 -19.49 10.37 38.57
C GLU A 234 -21.00 10.64 38.66
N THR A 235 -21.75 10.23 37.63
CA THR A 235 -23.22 10.38 37.59
C THR A 235 -23.90 9.68 38.77
N ASP A 236 -23.50 8.46 39.09
CA ASP A 236 -24.04 7.69 40.21
C ASP A 236 -23.76 8.39 41.56
N THR A 237 -22.57 8.95 41.73
CA THR A 237 -22.21 9.69 42.95
C THR A 237 -23.02 10.99 43.09
N GLU A 238 -23.25 11.72 42.00
CA GLU A 238 -24.08 12.92 42.00
C GLU A 238 -25.53 12.60 42.36
N PHE A 239 -26.08 11.51 41.78
CA PHE A 239 -27.43 11.06 42.06
C PHE A 239 -27.60 10.66 43.53
N GLU A 240 -26.67 9.88 44.09
CA GLU A 240 -26.70 9.50 45.50
C GLU A 240 -26.57 10.72 46.43
N ASN A 241 -25.74 11.69 46.08
CA ASN A 241 -25.61 12.93 46.82
C ASN A 241 -26.90 13.76 46.78
N ALA A 242 -27.54 13.90 45.60
CA ALA A 242 -28.82 14.56 45.45
C ALA A 242 -29.92 13.87 46.27
N ARG A 243 -29.97 12.53 46.24
CA ARG A 243 -30.91 11.72 47.02
C ARG A 243 -30.72 11.92 48.53
N LYS A 244 -29.47 11.96 49.01
CA LYS A 244 -29.15 12.25 50.42
C LYS A 244 -29.59 13.66 50.81
N ARG A 245 -29.36 14.67 49.96
CA ARG A 245 -29.83 16.05 50.20
C ARG A 245 -31.35 16.13 50.28
N ALA A 246 -32.06 15.52 49.33
CA ALA A 246 -33.52 15.47 49.31
C ALA A 246 -34.08 14.78 50.57
N LYS A 247 -33.48 13.65 50.99
CA LYS A 247 -33.86 12.97 52.24
C LYS A 247 -33.66 13.85 53.47
N LYS A 248 -32.53 14.54 53.58
CA LYS A 248 -32.25 15.48 54.68
C LYS A 248 -33.25 16.64 54.71
N ALA A 249 -33.54 17.23 53.56
CA ALA A 249 -34.52 18.31 53.44
C ALA A 249 -35.92 17.84 53.84
N LYS A 250 -36.35 16.66 53.38
CA LYS A 250 -37.63 16.06 53.78
C LYS A 250 -37.72 15.83 55.29
N MET A 251 -36.69 15.26 55.90
CA MET A 251 -36.69 15.05 57.36
C MET A 251 -36.73 16.37 58.14
N ALA A 252 -36.03 17.41 57.68
CA ALA A 252 -36.08 18.73 58.28
C ALA A 252 -37.47 19.36 58.15
N PHE A 253 -38.09 19.26 56.97
CA PHE A 253 -39.45 19.71 56.72
C PHE A 253 -40.46 19.01 57.64
N GLU A 254 -40.41 17.68 57.75
CA GLU A 254 -41.31 16.92 58.64
C GLU A 254 -41.13 17.27 60.12
N LYS A 255 -39.92 17.65 60.54
CA LYS A 255 -39.67 18.14 61.90
C LYS A 255 -40.35 19.49 62.11
N VAL A 256 -40.17 20.43 61.19
CA VAL A 256 -40.79 21.77 61.28
C VAL A 256 -42.32 21.68 61.16
N LYS A 257 -42.83 20.83 60.26
CA LYS A 257 -44.26 20.57 60.08
C LYS A 257 -44.91 20.09 61.38
N ARG A 258 -44.30 19.11 62.06
CA ARG A 258 -44.78 18.62 63.37
C ARG A 258 -44.74 19.69 64.45
N GLU A 259 -43.66 20.46 64.53
CA GLU A 259 -43.54 21.57 65.49
C GLU A 259 -44.59 22.67 65.24
N ARG A 260 -44.79 23.02 63.97
CA ARG A 260 -45.84 23.98 63.56
C ARG A 260 -47.22 23.47 63.94
N HIS A 261 -47.54 22.22 63.60
CA HIS A 261 -48.82 21.60 63.97
C HIS A 261 -49.01 21.63 65.49
N ARG A 262 -48.03 21.15 66.26
CA ARG A 262 -48.09 21.12 67.73
C ARG A 262 -48.36 22.50 68.33
N LYS A 263 -47.60 23.53 67.91
CA LYS A 263 -47.77 24.90 68.42
C LYS A 263 -49.11 25.50 68.02
N PHE A 264 -49.53 25.27 66.77
CA PHE A 264 -50.82 25.72 66.29
C PHE A 264 -51.96 25.09 67.09
N THR A 265 -52.01 23.77 67.18
CA THR A 265 -53.05 23.03 67.91
C THR A 265 -53.09 23.42 69.38
N ALA A 266 -51.93 23.53 70.04
CA ALA A 266 -51.86 23.96 71.44
C ALA A 266 -52.43 25.37 71.68
N CYS A 267 -52.23 26.30 70.75
CA CYS A 267 -52.81 27.64 70.83
C CYS A 267 -54.30 27.61 70.47
N PHE A 268 -54.66 26.91 69.39
CA PHE A 268 -56.02 26.80 68.88
C PHE A 268 -56.97 26.18 69.90
N ASP A 269 -56.57 25.08 70.57
CA ASP A 269 -57.38 24.41 71.58
C ASP A 269 -57.68 25.33 72.77
N GLN A 270 -56.71 26.17 73.17
CA GLN A 270 -56.93 27.16 74.22
C GLN A 270 -57.94 28.23 73.80
N VAL A 271 -57.87 28.71 72.54
CA VAL A 271 -58.83 29.69 72.00
C VAL A 271 -60.23 29.07 71.96
N SER A 272 -60.33 27.85 71.41
CA SER A 272 -61.59 27.13 71.23
C SER A 272 -62.27 26.82 72.56
N ASN A 273 -61.51 26.52 73.62
CA ASN A 273 -62.09 26.24 74.94
C ASN A 273 -62.63 27.49 75.64
N ARG A 274 -62.00 28.66 75.43
CA ARG A 274 -62.35 29.91 76.13
C ARG A 274 -63.37 30.77 75.39
N ILE A 275 -63.48 30.64 74.07
CA ILE A 275 -64.35 31.48 73.25
C ILE A 275 -65.83 31.37 73.64
N ASP A 276 -66.28 30.17 74.00
CA ASP A 276 -67.66 29.91 74.43
C ASP A 276 -67.98 30.60 75.77
N GLU A 277 -67.06 30.51 76.74
CA GLU A 277 -67.20 31.18 78.04
C GLU A 277 -67.28 32.70 77.90
N ILE A 278 -66.41 33.29 77.08
CA ILE A 278 -66.36 34.73 76.84
C ILE A 278 -67.62 35.19 76.10
N TYR A 279 -68.08 34.44 75.10
CA TYR A 279 -69.28 34.77 74.36
C TYR A 279 -70.54 34.74 75.23
N LYS A 280 -70.67 33.74 76.12
CA LYS A 280 -71.74 33.66 77.12
C LYS A 280 -71.71 34.85 78.09
N ALA A 281 -70.51 35.24 78.55
CA ALA A 281 -70.34 36.38 79.43
C ALA A 281 -70.74 37.71 78.76
N LEU A 282 -70.38 37.92 77.50
CA LEU A 282 -70.70 39.15 76.75
C LEU A 282 -72.19 39.25 76.39
N THR A 283 -72.84 38.13 76.11
CA THR A 283 -74.27 38.08 75.76
C THR A 283 -75.18 37.99 76.99
N ASN A 284 -74.61 37.82 78.19
CA ASN A 284 -75.30 37.62 79.47
C ASN A 284 -76.43 36.57 79.38
N ASN A 285 -76.19 35.50 78.62
CA ASN A 285 -77.19 34.47 78.35
C ASN A 285 -76.55 33.08 78.31
N ALA A 286 -77.04 32.17 79.15
CA ALA A 286 -76.51 30.80 79.25
C ALA A 286 -76.82 29.94 78.01
N SER A 287 -77.84 30.31 77.21
CA SER A 287 -78.21 29.60 75.99
C SER A 287 -77.38 30.01 74.77
N ALA A 288 -76.55 31.05 74.87
CA ALA A 288 -75.63 31.44 73.81
C ALA A 288 -74.43 30.47 73.76
N GLN A 289 -73.94 30.16 72.56
CA GLN A 289 -72.76 29.30 72.40
C GLN A 289 -71.89 29.78 71.24
N ALA A 290 -70.58 29.58 71.34
CA ALA A 290 -69.63 29.88 70.26
C ALA A 290 -68.72 28.67 70.00
N PHE A 291 -68.59 28.28 68.74
CA PHE A 291 -67.77 27.16 68.31
C PHE A 291 -66.76 27.59 67.25
N LEU A 292 -65.50 27.21 67.45
CA LEU A 292 -64.40 27.44 66.53
C LEU A 292 -63.78 26.10 66.14
N GLY A 293 -63.77 25.77 64.85
CA GLY A 293 -63.20 24.51 64.35
C GLY A 293 -62.30 24.73 63.13
N PRO A 294 -61.23 23.95 62.94
CA PRO A 294 -60.46 23.99 61.70
C PRO A 294 -61.25 23.38 60.55
N GLU A 295 -61.09 23.93 59.34
CA GLU A 295 -61.71 23.37 58.12
C GLU A 295 -61.10 22.01 57.74
N ASN A 296 -59.78 21.90 57.89
CA ASN A 296 -59.02 20.67 57.65
C ASN A 296 -58.35 20.16 58.95
N PRO A 297 -58.73 18.98 59.48
CA PRO A 297 -58.16 18.46 60.72
C PRO A 297 -56.72 17.95 60.57
N GLU A 298 -56.27 17.58 59.36
CA GLU A 298 -54.92 17.06 59.13
C GLU A 298 -53.86 18.19 59.11
N GLU A 299 -54.17 19.31 58.45
CA GLU A 299 -53.28 20.47 58.34
C GLU A 299 -54.03 21.77 58.67
N PRO A 300 -54.37 22.03 59.94
CA PRO A 300 -55.25 23.12 60.35
C PRO A 300 -54.67 24.53 60.15
N TYR A 301 -53.39 24.62 59.75
CA TYR A 301 -52.67 25.85 59.46
C TYR A 301 -52.55 26.17 57.97
N LEU A 302 -53.09 25.33 57.08
CA LEU A 302 -53.11 25.58 55.63
C LEU A 302 -54.43 26.21 55.18
N GLU A 303 -55.53 25.82 55.81
CA GLU A 303 -56.89 26.27 55.47
C GLU A 303 -57.46 27.23 56.51
N GLY A 304 -58.69 27.68 56.28
CA GLY A 304 -59.39 28.60 57.16
C GLY A 304 -59.89 27.96 58.45
N LEU A 305 -60.41 28.81 59.34
CA LEU A 305 -61.12 28.41 60.55
C LEU A 305 -62.62 28.70 60.39
N ASN A 306 -63.45 27.71 60.70
CA ASN A 306 -64.89 27.85 60.73
C ASN A 306 -65.35 28.37 62.09
N TYR A 307 -65.84 29.60 62.11
CA TYR A 307 -66.38 30.26 63.30
C TYR A 307 -67.91 30.36 63.23
N ASN A 308 -68.58 29.66 64.15
CA ASN A 308 -70.03 29.56 64.20
C ASN A 308 -70.54 29.92 65.60
N CYS A 309 -71.70 30.60 65.68
CA CYS A 309 -72.27 31.02 66.95
C CYS A 309 -73.78 30.73 67.01
N VAL A 310 -74.27 30.54 68.23
CA VAL A 310 -75.68 30.44 68.60
C VAL A 310 -76.03 31.68 69.40
N ALA A 311 -76.73 32.63 68.77
CA ALA A 311 -77.24 33.81 69.46
C ALA A 311 -78.44 33.44 70.36
N PRO A 312 -78.73 34.21 71.43
CA PRO A 312 -79.85 33.95 72.34
C PRO A 312 -81.18 33.77 71.60
N GLY A 313 -81.84 32.63 71.79
CA GLY A 313 -83.13 32.32 71.16
C GLY A 313 -83.08 31.98 69.66
N LYS A 314 -81.89 31.86 69.05
CA LYS A 314 -81.71 31.46 67.64
C LYS A 314 -81.07 30.07 67.52
N ARG A 315 -81.21 29.47 66.33
CA ARG A 315 -80.52 28.22 65.97
C ARG A 315 -79.07 28.51 65.56
N PHE A 316 -78.24 27.46 65.53
CA PHE A 316 -76.86 27.50 65.05
C PHE A 316 -76.77 28.10 63.65
N GLN A 317 -75.95 29.15 63.48
CA GLN A 317 -75.74 29.85 62.21
C GLN A 317 -74.25 30.19 62.03
N PRO A 318 -73.74 30.16 60.78
CA PRO A 318 -72.42 30.67 60.49
C PRO A 318 -72.37 32.18 60.71
N MET A 319 -71.19 32.69 61.06
CA MET A 319 -70.97 34.11 61.37
C MET A 319 -71.51 35.07 60.29
N SER A 320 -71.48 34.67 59.00
CA SER A 320 -72.01 35.43 57.87
C SER A 320 -73.51 35.74 57.98
N ASN A 321 -74.29 34.88 58.65
CA ASN A 321 -75.75 34.95 58.72
C ASN A 321 -76.27 35.63 60.00
N LEU A 322 -75.39 36.14 60.87
CA LEU A 322 -75.77 36.85 62.09
C LEU A 322 -76.16 38.32 61.83
N SER A 323 -76.97 38.90 62.73
CA SER A 323 -77.30 40.34 62.73
C SER A 323 -76.03 41.19 62.94
N GLY A 324 -76.01 42.43 62.44
CA GLY A 324 -74.84 43.31 62.56
C GLY A 324 -74.32 43.46 64.00
N GLY A 325 -75.23 43.62 64.98
CA GLY A 325 -74.86 43.68 66.39
C GLY A 325 -74.34 42.35 66.97
N GLU A 326 -74.92 41.22 66.55
CA GLU A 326 -74.47 39.87 66.95
C GLU A 326 -73.09 39.56 66.37
N LYS A 327 -72.81 39.99 65.13
CA LYS A 327 -71.48 39.92 64.50
C LYS A 327 -70.45 40.72 65.28
N THR A 328 -70.79 41.93 65.74
CA THR A 328 -69.87 42.73 66.56
C THR A 328 -69.56 42.04 67.88
N VAL A 329 -70.55 41.48 68.57
CA VAL A 329 -70.35 40.77 69.84
C VAL A 329 -69.53 39.49 69.65
N ALA A 330 -69.80 38.70 68.61
CA ALA A 330 -69.01 37.51 68.29
C ALA A 330 -67.56 37.86 67.89
N ALA A 331 -67.34 38.93 67.13
CA ALA A 331 -65.99 39.40 66.81
C ALA A 331 -65.22 39.89 68.06
N LEU A 332 -65.89 40.60 68.97
CA LEU A 332 -65.31 41.02 70.25
C LEU A 332 -64.98 39.82 71.15
N ALA A 333 -65.83 38.78 71.15
CA ALA A 333 -65.57 37.54 71.89
C ALA A 333 -64.30 36.85 71.41
N LEU A 334 -64.13 36.71 70.09
CA LEU A 334 -62.92 36.16 69.50
C LEU A 334 -61.68 37.02 69.83
N LEU A 335 -61.80 38.35 69.73
CA LEU A 335 -60.71 39.28 70.07
C LEU A 335 -60.26 39.11 71.53
N PHE A 336 -61.20 39.04 72.48
CA PHE A 336 -60.87 38.84 73.89
C PHE A 336 -60.33 37.44 74.17
N ALA A 337 -60.80 36.41 73.47
CA ALA A 337 -60.26 35.05 73.59
C ALA A 337 -58.77 35.02 73.19
N VAL A 338 -58.43 35.63 72.06
CA VAL A 338 -57.03 35.74 71.59
C VAL A 338 -56.20 36.61 72.52
N HIS A 339 -56.72 37.77 72.94
CA HIS A 339 -56.00 38.68 73.84
C HIS A 339 -55.67 38.03 75.19
N ARG A 340 -56.61 37.27 75.74
CA ARG A 340 -56.41 36.54 77.00
C ARG A 340 -55.31 35.48 76.89
N ILE A 341 -55.24 34.78 75.75
CA ILE A 341 -54.20 33.79 75.49
C ILE A 341 -52.85 34.44 75.27
N LEU A 342 -52.78 35.59 74.60
CA LEU A 342 -51.54 36.35 74.45
C LEU A 342 -50.99 36.80 75.82
N ILE A 343 -51.86 37.18 76.75
CA ILE A 343 -51.46 37.51 78.13
C ILE A 343 -50.95 36.26 78.87
N ASP A 344 -51.62 35.12 78.73
CA ASP A 344 -51.22 33.87 79.38
C ASP A 344 -49.87 33.37 78.81
N LEU A 345 -49.67 33.40 77.49
CA LEU A 345 -48.40 33.09 76.83
C LEU A 345 -47.27 34.05 77.21
N SER A 346 -47.57 35.32 77.48
CA SER A 346 -46.59 36.31 77.93
C SER A 346 -46.11 36.11 79.37
N LYS A 347 -46.78 35.25 80.15
CA LYS A 347 -46.37 34.92 81.52
C LYS A 347 -45.54 33.64 81.60
N ASP A 348 -45.58 32.81 80.56
CA ASP A 348 -44.88 31.52 80.46
C ASP A 348 -43.50 31.63 79.74
N VAL A 349 -43.12 32.81 79.27
CA VAL A 349 -41.77 33.17 78.77
C VAL A 349 -41.05 33.98 79.82
#